data_AF-A0A2V8GXR6-F1
#
_entry.id   AF-A0A2V8GXR6-F1
#
_cell.length_a   1.000
_cell.length_b   1.000
_cell.length_c   1.000
_cell.angle_alpha   90.00
_cell.angle_beta   90.00
_cell.angle_gamma   90.00
#
_symmetry.space_group_name_H-M   'P 1'
#
loop_
_entity.id
_entity.type
_entity.pdbx_description
1 polymer ?
#
loop_
_entity_poly.entity_id
_entity_poly.type
_entity_poly.pdbx_seq_one_letter_code
_entity_poly.pdbx_strand_id
1 'polypeptide(L)' 'MTNADGSRTFAEIHMLENRLYIFEATVPKGAPPPALFQQSVGFVDSNGVRVRYRSIYSNAYPPPARVQY' A
#
# COMPACT_ATOMS: atom_id res chain seq x y z
N MET A 1 7.33 10.78 -5.16
CA MET A 1 8.72 11.23 -5.36
C MET A 1 8.88 11.72 -6.80
N THR A 2 9.60 12.81 -7.03
CA THR A 2 10.01 13.26 -8.38
C THR A 2 11.49 12.94 -8.54
N ASN A 3 11.85 12.25 -9.61
CA ASN A 3 13.21 11.82 -9.91
C ASN A 3 13.98 12.90 -10.66
N ALA A 4 15.31 12.77 -10.74
CA ALA A 4 16.17 13.75 -11.42
C ALA A 4 15.86 13.93 -12.92
N ASP A 5 15.40 12.86 -13.58
CA ASP A 5 14.97 12.88 -14.98
C ASP A 5 13.54 13.45 -15.19
N GLY A 6 12.87 13.86 -14.11
CA GLY A 6 11.51 14.37 -14.11
C GLY A 6 10.42 13.30 -14.18
N SER A 7 10.78 12.01 -14.19
CA SER A 7 9.81 10.94 -13.93
C SER A 7 9.30 11.02 -12.48
N ARG A 8 8.14 10.43 -12.20
CA ARG A 8 7.52 10.48 -10.87
C ARG A 8 7.18 9.08 -10.39
N THR A 9 7.64 8.74 -9.20
CA THR A 9 7.38 7.47 -8.53
C THR A 9 6.33 7.65 -7.44
N PHE A 10 5.34 6.76 -7.42
CA PHE A 10 4.42 6.55 -6.31
C PHE A 10 4.75 5.21 -5.64
N ALA A 11 4.69 5.19 -4.31
CA ALA A 11 4.89 3.97 -3.53
C ALA A 11 3.77 3.84 -2.50
N GLU A 12 3.24 2.64 -2.39
CA GLU A 12 2.28 2.25 -1.36
C GLU A 12 2.95 1.22 -0.44
N ILE A 13 2.94 1.50 0.86
CA ILE A 13 3.65 0.71 1.86
C ILE A 13 2.64 0.19 2.86
N HIS A 14 2.59 -1.13 2.99
CA HIS A 14 1.70 -1.83 3.92
C HIS A 14 2.48 -2.79 4.79
N MET A 15 2.00 -3.00 6.00
CA MET A 15 2.54 -4.00 6.92
C MET A 15 1.45 -4.97 7.34
N LEU A 16 1.78 -6.26 7.45
CA LEU A 16 0.92 -7.28 8.03
C LEU A 16 1.78 -8.39 8.64
N GLU A 17 1.62 -8.67 9.93
CA GLU A 17 2.25 -9.83 10.60
C GLU A 17 3.76 -9.92 10.35
N ASN A 18 4.51 -8.86 10.64
CA ASN A 18 5.97 -8.78 10.40
C ASN A 18 6.40 -8.87 8.93
N ARG A 19 5.48 -8.77 7.98
CA ARG A 19 5.78 -8.66 6.56
C ARG A 19 5.54 -7.24 6.08
N LEU A 20 6.50 -6.71 5.32
CA LEU A 20 6.43 -5.39 4.68
C LEU A 20 6.16 -5.61 3.19
N TYR A 21 5.09 -4.99 2.70
CA TYR A 21 4.70 -5.00 1.29
C TYR A 21 4.91 -3.61 0.73
N ILE A 22 5.67 -3.52 -0.36
CA ILE A 22 5.98 -2.27 -1.06
C ILE A 22 5.54 -2.44 -2.51
N PHE A 23 4.61 -1.60 -2.94
CA PHE A 23 4.20 -1.50 -4.33
C PHE A 23 4.73 -0.18 -4.86
N GLU A 24 5.41 -0.19 -6.01
CA GLU A 24 5.88 1.02 -6.65
C GLU A 24 5.49 1.07 -8.13
N ALA A 25 5.26 2.29 -8.60
CA ALA A 25 5.04 2.57 -10.01
C ALA A 25 5.67 3.91 -10.36
N THR A 26 6.34 3.96 -11.52
CA THR A 26 6.98 5.17 -12.05
C THR A 26 6.34 5.56 -13.38
N VAL A 27 5.97 6.83 -13.50
CA VAL A 27 5.50 7.42 -14.76
C VAL A 27 6.57 8.33 -15.35
N PRO A 28 6.71 8.39 -16.68
CA PRO A 28 7.65 9.29 -17.32
C PRO A 28 7.23 10.75 -17.10
N LYS A 29 8.18 11.66 -17.36
CA LYS A 29 7.92 13.10 -17.34
C LYS A 29 6.78 13.46 -18.30
N GLY A 30 5.82 14.26 -17.83
CA GLY A 30 4.70 14.74 -18.64
C GLY A 30 3.49 13.81 -18.74
N ALA A 31 3.58 12.55 -18.29
CA ALA A 31 2.41 11.68 -18.16
C ALA A 31 1.45 12.18 -17.04
N PRO A 32 0.23 11.65 -16.91
CA PRO A 32 -0.64 11.94 -15.77
C PRO A 32 0.04 11.62 -14.41
N PRO A 33 -0.33 12.32 -13.31
CA PRO A 33 0.25 12.07 -11.99
C PRO A 33 0.08 10.61 -11.53
N PRO A 34 1.08 10.02 -10.87
CA PRO A 34 1.01 8.63 -10.47
C PRO A 34 0.02 8.37 -9.31
N ALA A 35 -0.60 9.41 -8.74
CA ALA A 35 -1.68 9.26 -7.77
C ALA A 35 -2.90 8.48 -8.33
N LEU A 36 -3.05 8.40 -9.66
CA LEU A 36 -4.03 7.52 -10.29
C LEU A 36 -3.71 6.02 -10.13
N PHE A 37 -2.49 5.67 -9.72
CA PHE A 37 -2.11 4.31 -9.31
C PHE A 37 -2.36 4.06 -7.82
N GLN A 38 -3.13 4.91 -7.13
CA GLN A 38 -3.60 4.57 -5.78
C GLN A 38 -4.51 3.34 -5.88
N GLN A 39 -3.95 2.17 -5.59
CA GLN A 39 -4.67 0.91 -5.66
C GLN A 39 -5.46 0.73 -4.37
N SER A 40 -6.68 0.22 -4.48
CA SER A 40 -7.42 -0.24 -3.30
C SER A 40 -6.91 -1.63 -2.91
N VAL A 41 -5.71 -1.69 -2.33
CA VAL A 41 -5.09 -2.96 -1.92
C VAL A 41 -5.86 -3.56 -0.74
N GLY A 42 -6.21 -4.83 -0.85
CA GLY A 42 -6.85 -5.62 0.22
C GLY A 42 -5.98 -6.81 0.59
N PHE A 43 -5.87 -7.07 1.89
CA PHE A 43 -5.16 -8.24 2.41
C PHE A 43 -6.14 -9.28 2.95
N VAL A 44 -5.80 -10.55 2.77
CA VAL A 44 -6.41 -11.69 3.44
C VAL A 44 -5.36 -12.36 4.32
N ASP A 45 -5.77 -12.86 5.48
CA ASP A 45 -4.89 -13.64 6.35
C ASP A 45 -4.72 -15.09 5.85
N SER A 46 -3.96 -15.89 6.59
CA SER A 46 -3.74 -17.31 6.26
C SER A 46 -5.00 -18.18 6.24
N ASN A 47 -6.10 -17.72 6.85
CA ASN A 47 -7.39 -18.38 6.87
C ASN A 47 -8.35 -17.83 5.80
N GLY A 48 -7.88 -16.93 4.93
CA GLY A 48 -8.69 -16.28 3.90
C GLY A 48 -9.61 -15.17 4.43
N VAL A 49 -9.45 -14.74 5.68
CA VAL A 49 -10.29 -13.69 6.27
C VAL A 49 -9.74 -12.32 5.91
N ARG A 50 -10.64 -11.40 5.52
CA ARG A 50 -10.26 -10.04 5.15
C ARG A 50 -9.67 -9.29 6.34
N VAL A 51 -8.50 -8.69 6.12
CA VAL A 51 -7.86 -7.76 7.04
C VAL A 51 -8.39 -6.35 6.80
N ARG A 52 -8.79 -5.67 7.88
CA ARG A 52 -9.33 -4.31 7.84
C ARG A 52 -8.43 -3.33 8.59
N TYR A 53 -7.70 -2.54 7.82
CA TYR A 53 -7.00 -1.35 8.29
C TYR A 53 -8.03 -0.25 8.59
N ARG A 54 -7.95 0.34 9.78
CA ARG A 54 -8.76 1.51 10.19
C ARG A 54 -7.93 2.80 10.27
N SER A 55 -6.62 2.66 10.30
CA SER A 55 -5.61 3.71 10.37
C SER A 55 -4.33 3.21 9.71
N ILE A 56 -3.32 4.07 9.60
CA ILE A 56 -1.95 3.64 9.31
C ILE A 56 -1.55 2.57 10.35
N TYR A 57 -0.92 1.50 9.88
CA TYR A 57 -0.51 0.37 10.71
C TYR A 57 1.00 0.14 10.59
N SER A 58 1.60 -0.18 11.72
CA SER A 58 2.91 -0.80 11.85
C SER A 58 2.83 -1.80 13.00
N ASN A 59 3.82 -2.69 13.10
CA ASN A 59 3.90 -3.65 14.20
C ASN A 59 3.99 -3.01 15.61
N ALA A 60 4.20 -1.69 15.72
CA ALA A 60 4.15 -0.97 16.99
C ALA A 60 2.71 -0.73 17.49
N TYR A 61 1.71 -0.95 16.64
CA TYR A 61 0.29 -0.82 16.97
C TYR A 61 -0.39 -2.20 17.09
N PRO A 62 -1.55 -2.28 17.77
CA PRO A 62 -2.36 -3.49 17.75
C PRO A 62 -2.64 -3.97 16.31
N PRO A 63 -2.66 -5.30 16.06
CA PRO A 63 -2.95 -5.83 14.74
C PRO A 63 -4.29 -5.32 14.18
N PRO A 64 -4.38 -5.10 12.86
CA PRO A 64 -5.64 -4.74 12.21
C PRO A 64 -6.70 -5.82 12.42
N ALA A 65 -7.96 -5.40 12.43
CA ALA A 65 -9.08 -6.31 12.68
C ALA A 65 -9.29 -7.29 11.52
N ARG A 66 -9.74 -8.50 11.83
CA ARG A 66 -10.26 -9.47 10.86
C ARG A 66 -11.78 -9.33 10.81
N VAL A 67 -12.34 -9.15 9.61
CA VAL A 67 -13.79 -8.91 9.44
C VAL A 67 -14.37 -9.99 8.53
N GLN A 68 -15.32 -10.75 9.04
CA GLN A 68 -16.20 -11.62 8.24
C GLN A 68 -17.52 -10.87 8.01
N TYR A 69 -18.07 -11.01 6.81
CA TYR A 69 -19.37 -10.45 6.43
C TYR A 69 -20.48 -11.45 6.71
#